data_AF-A0A1N7KHX9-F1
#
_entry.id   AF-A0A1N7KHX9-F1
#
_cell.length_a   1.000
_cell.length_b   1.000
_cell.length_c   1.000
_cell.angle_alpha   90.00
_cell.angle_beta   90.00
_cell.angle_gamma   90.00
#
_symmetry.space_group_name_H-M   'P 1'
#
loop_
_entity.id
_entity.type
_entity.pdbx_description
1 polymer ?
#
loop_
_entity_poly.entity_id
_entity_poly.type
_entity_poly.pdbx_seq_one_letter_code
_entity_poly.pdbx_strand_id
1 'polypeptide(L)'
;MKLHELHSKVGSRQKRNRVGRGMASGNGKTSGRGHKGQGQRSGSKNRPGFEGGQMPLFQRLPKRGFTNIHRTEYAVVNLETLNRFEEGTEVTPELLLESGTVSKVKSGVKILGNGNIEKKLTVKAHKFSASAKEAIEAAGGQTEVI
;
A
#
# COMPACT_ATOMS: atom_id res chain seq x y z
N MET A 1 -4.37 10.40 36.49
CA MET A 1 -2.91 10.37 36.33
C MET A 1 -2.42 11.80 36.46
N LYS A 2 -1.70 12.12 37.53
CA LYS A 2 -1.08 13.43 37.76
C LYS A 2 0.24 13.53 36.98
N LEU A 3 0.79 14.73 36.78
CA LEU A 3 2.02 14.93 36.00
C LEU A 3 3.22 14.09 36.50
N HIS A 4 3.29 13.80 37.80
CA HIS A 4 4.36 12.99 38.39
C HIS A 4 4.13 11.47 38.32
N GLU A 5 2.98 11.01 37.82
CA GLU A 5 2.61 9.59 37.71
C GLU A 5 2.66 9.10 36.24
N LEU A 6 3.14 9.96 35.34
CA LEU A 6 3.23 9.67 33.91
C LEU A 6 4.21 8.53 33.66
N HIS A 7 3.68 7.41 33.18
CA HIS A 7 4.46 6.28 32.71
C HIS A 7 4.15 6.02 31.23
N SER A 8 5.18 5.71 30.47
CA SER A 8 4.99 5.28 29.08
C SER A 8 4.43 3.86 29.05
N LYS A 9 3.55 3.55 28.09
CA LYS A 9 3.10 2.17 27.85
C LYS A 9 4.31 1.26 27.60
N VAL A 10 4.28 0.05 28.17
CA VAL A 10 5.35 -0.93 28.01
C VAL A 10 5.66 -1.14 26.52
N GLY A 11 6.94 -1.06 26.14
CA GLY A 11 7.40 -1.20 24.76
C GLY A 11 7.29 0.04 23.86
N SER A 12 6.59 1.09 24.28
CA SER A 12 6.44 2.33 23.47
C SER A 12 7.74 3.15 23.35
N ARG A 13 8.65 3.01 24.31
CA ARG A 13 9.93 3.71 24.33
C ARG A 13 11.08 2.73 24.45
N GLN A 14 12.08 2.89 23.59
CA GLN A 14 13.32 2.13 23.63
C GLN A 14 14.49 3.07 23.93
N LYS A 15 15.45 2.58 24.73
CA LYS A 15 16.66 3.33 25.03
C LYS A 15 17.54 3.38 23.79
N ARG A 16 17.89 4.57 23.31
CA ARG A 16 18.80 4.73 22.16
C ARG A 16 20.17 4.11 22.45
N ASN A 17 20.76 3.47 21.45
CA ASN A 17 22.15 3.04 21.53
C ASN A 17 23.09 4.26 21.50
N ARG A 18 23.99 4.37 22.48
CA ARG A 18 24.96 5.48 22.59
C ARG A 18 26.35 4.96 22.25
N VAL A 19 26.73 5.06 20.98
CA VAL A 19 28.04 4.64 20.48
C VAL A 19 29.17 5.55 20.99
N GLY A 20 30.39 5.01 21.09
CA GLY A 20 31.56 5.75 21.54
C GLY A 20 31.57 6.11 23.03
N ARG A 21 31.02 5.24 23.90
CA ARG A 21 30.91 5.47 25.36
C ARG A 21 31.45 4.29 26.17
N GLY A 22 32.76 4.07 26.12
CA GLY A 22 33.46 3.04 26.89
C GLY A 22 33.34 1.62 26.33
N MET A 23 34.23 0.72 26.76
CA MET A 23 34.35 -0.64 26.23
C MET A 23 33.15 -1.52 26.59
N ALA A 24 32.62 -1.40 27.81
CA ALA A 24 31.50 -2.20 28.30
C ALA A 24 30.19 -2.01 27.49
N SER A 25 30.07 -0.92 26.73
CA SER A 25 28.91 -0.67 25.86
C SER A 25 28.89 -1.54 24.58
N GLY A 26 29.97 -2.27 24.28
CA GLY A 26 30.14 -3.04 23.03
C GLY A 26 30.43 -2.17 21.79
N ASN A 27 30.11 -0.88 21.82
CA ASN A 27 30.33 0.07 20.73
C ASN A 27 31.32 1.18 21.11
N GLY A 28 32.34 0.86 21.91
CA GLY A 28 33.32 1.84 22.42
C GLY A 28 34.29 2.36 21.36
N LYS A 29 35.42 1.67 21.17
CA LYS A 29 36.59 2.16 20.41
C LYS A 29 36.30 2.50 18.95
N THR A 30 35.61 1.61 18.22
CA THR A 30 35.33 1.76 16.79
C THR A 30 33.90 2.19 16.49
N SER A 31 33.07 2.39 17.54
CA SER A 31 31.65 2.74 17.39
C SER A 31 30.87 1.79 16.46
N GLY A 32 31.25 0.51 16.41
CA GLY A 32 30.63 -0.51 15.57
C GLY A 32 31.08 -0.52 14.10
N ARG A 33 32.09 0.29 13.72
CA ARG A 33 32.54 0.45 12.32
C ARG A 33 33.73 -0.43 11.92
N GLY A 34 34.35 -1.14 12.86
CA GLY A 34 35.58 -1.91 12.60
C GLY A 34 36.84 -1.03 12.44
N HIS A 35 37.88 -1.55 11.78
CA HIS A 35 39.20 -0.91 11.67
C HIS A 35 39.55 -0.48 10.24
N LYS A 36 40.08 0.75 10.08
CA LYS A 36 40.61 1.32 8.82
C LYS A 36 39.61 1.21 7.65
N GLY A 37 39.98 1.60 6.42
CA GLY A 37 39.08 1.55 5.26
C GLY A 37 38.29 2.84 5.02
N GLN A 38 37.71 2.96 3.82
CA GLN A 38 36.96 4.14 3.39
C GLN A 38 35.70 4.34 4.25
N GLY A 39 34.91 3.27 4.46
CA GLY A 39 33.64 3.30 5.21
C GLY A 39 33.75 3.74 6.67
N GLN A 40 34.95 3.74 7.23
CA GLN A 40 35.25 4.08 8.61
C GLN A 40 35.56 5.57 8.77
N ARG A 41 35.82 6.30 7.68
CA ARG A 41 36.09 7.74 7.70
C ARG A 41 34.81 8.56 7.91
N SER A 42 34.98 9.77 8.45
CA SER A 42 33.87 10.71 8.58
C SER A 42 33.36 11.10 7.18
N GLY A 43 32.04 11.18 7.00
CA GLY A 43 31.42 11.53 5.73
C GLY A 43 31.47 10.44 4.64
N SER A 44 32.15 9.30 4.87
CA SER A 44 32.22 8.24 3.86
C SER A 44 30.85 7.63 3.60
N LYS A 45 30.42 7.68 2.34
CA LYS A 45 29.21 7.04 1.84
C LYS A 45 29.49 6.53 0.44
N ASN A 46 29.24 5.25 0.21
CA ASN A 46 29.14 4.75 -1.17
C ASN A 46 27.76 5.15 -1.69
N ARG A 47 27.70 5.71 -2.90
CA ARG A 47 26.42 6.03 -3.53
C ARG A 47 25.63 4.73 -3.71
N PRO A 48 24.34 4.67 -3.31
CA PRO A 48 23.50 3.51 -3.60
C PRO A 48 23.56 3.14 -5.09
N GLY A 49 23.84 1.87 -5.37
CA GLY A 49 24.03 1.36 -6.73
C GLY A 49 25.44 1.51 -7.31
N PHE A 50 26.46 1.85 -6.51
CA PHE A 50 27.87 1.79 -6.94
C PHE A 50 28.45 0.38 -6.72
N GLU A 51 28.91 -0.26 -7.81
CA GLU A 51 29.45 -1.63 -7.83
C GLU A 51 31.00 -1.66 -7.91
N GLY A 52 31.68 -0.67 -7.33
CA GLY A 52 33.15 -0.69 -7.21
C GLY A 52 33.93 -0.39 -8.50
N GLY A 53 33.26 0.09 -9.55
CA GLY A 53 33.84 0.36 -10.87
C GLY A 53 33.22 -0.49 -11.98
N GLN A 54 32.49 -1.55 -11.63
CA GLN A 54 31.67 -2.30 -12.57
C GLN A 54 30.47 -1.45 -13.03
N MET A 55 30.01 -1.69 -14.28
CA MET A 55 28.76 -1.12 -14.78
C MET A 55 27.57 -1.53 -13.89
N PRO A 56 26.88 -0.58 -13.25
CA PRO A 56 25.77 -0.88 -12.35
C PRO A 56 24.62 -1.61 -13.05
N LEU A 57 23.89 -2.43 -12.29
CA LEU A 57 22.75 -3.21 -12.80
C LEU A 57 21.73 -2.37 -13.59
N PHE A 58 21.38 -1.18 -13.09
CA PHE A 58 20.40 -0.29 -13.74
C PHE A 58 20.90 0.33 -15.06
N GLN A 59 22.20 0.23 -15.36
CA GLN A 59 22.78 0.62 -16.66
C GLN A 59 22.94 -0.58 -17.59
N ARG A 60 23.12 -1.79 -17.04
CA ARG A 60 23.21 -3.03 -17.82
C ARG A 60 21.87 -3.43 -18.44
N LEU A 61 20.78 -3.18 -17.71
CA LEU A 61 19.43 -3.50 -18.19
C LEU A 61 18.94 -2.45 -19.21
N PRO A 62 18.34 -2.87 -20.33
CA PRO A 62 17.80 -1.93 -21.31
C PRO A 62 16.59 -1.18 -20.75
N LYS A 63 16.43 0.09 -21.16
CA LYS A 63 15.18 0.83 -20.93
C LYS A 63 14.09 0.22 -21.82
N ARG A 64 12.88 0.03 -21.29
CA ARG A 64 11.77 -0.57 -22.03
C ARG A 64 10.45 0.15 -21.75
N GLY A 65 9.66 0.31 -22.81
CA GLY A 65 8.29 0.84 -22.75
C GLY A 65 8.22 2.36 -22.71
N PHE A 66 6.99 2.86 -22.54
CA PHE A 66 6.67 4.28 -22.41
C PHE A 66 5.46 4.43 -21.47
N THR A 67 5.27 5.62 -20.91
CA THR A 67 4.12 5.92 -20.03
C THR A 67 3.01 6.59 -20.83
N ASN A 68 1.83 5.98 -20.89
CA ASN A 68 0.64 6.61 -21.47
C ASN A 68 0.08 7.69 -20.53
N ILE A 69 0.10 8.96 -20.96
CA ILE A 69 -0.40 10.12 -20.21
C ILE A 69 -1.92 10.13 -20.00
N HIS A 70 -2.68 9.44 -20.87
CA HIS A 70 -4.14 9.35 -20.81
C HIS A 70 -4.61 8.00 -20.26
N ARG A 71 -3.77 7.31 -19.47
CA ARG A 71 -4.15 6.03 -18.89
C ARG A 71 -5.28 6.23 -17.88
N THR A 72 -6.44 5.65 -18.19
CA THR A 72 -7.59 5.63 -17.29
C THR A 72 -7.43 4.53 -16.25
N GLU A 73 -7.46 4.92 -14.98
CA GLU A 73 -7.50 3.98 -13.86
C GLU A 73 -8.86 4.04 -13.19
N TYR A 74 -9.48 2.88 -13.00
CA TYR A 74 -10.73 2.78 -12.25
C TYR A 74 -10.45 2.44 -10.79
N ALA A 75 -11.31 2.90 -9.89
CA ALA A 75 -11.41 2.35 -8.55
C ALA A 75 -12.03 0.96 -8.65
N VAL A 76 -11.32 -0.05 -8.14
CA VAL A 76 -11.72 -1.45 -8.27
C VAL A 76 -12.46 -1.90 -7.01
N VAL A 77 -13.61 -2.53 -7.21
CA VAL A 77 -14.43 -3.12 -6.13
C VAL A 77 -14.78 -4.55 -6.54
N ASN A 78 -14.65 -5.50 -5.61
CA ASN A 78 -14.94 -6.92 -5.84
C ASN A 78 -16.32 -7.30 -5.26
N LEU A 79 -16.90 -8.41 -5.72
CA LEU A 79 -18.22 -8.88 -5.28
C LEU A 79 -18.29 -9.12 -3.76
N GLU A 80 -17.26 -9.69 -3.14
CA GLU A 80 -17.22 -9.93 -1.68
C GLU A 80 -17.48 -8.66 -0.88
N THR A 81 -16.93 -7.54 -1.38
CA THR A 81 -17.04 -6.26 -0.68
C THR A 81 -18.44 -5.65 -0.78
N LEU A 82 -19.28 -6.11 -1.70
CA LEU A 82 -20.67 -5.68 -1.85
C LEU A 82 -21.59 -6.34 -0.82
N ASN A 83 -21.20 -7.49 -0.25
CA ASN A 83 -21.99 -8.18 0.78
C ASN A 83 -22.13 -7.37 2.08
N ARG A 84 -21.39 -6.27 2.25
CA ARG A 84 -21.56 -5.36 3.39
C ARG A 84 -22.88 -4.59 3.36
N PHE A 85 -23.47 -4.40 2.17
CA PHE A 85 -24.69 -3.63 1.99
C PHE A 85 -25.93 -4.49 2.24
N GLU A 86 -27.08 -3.89 2.55
CA GLU A 86 -28.32 -4.63 2.74
C GLU A 86 -28.96 -5.02 1.40
N GLU A 87 -29.79 -6.07 1.43
CA GLU A 87 -30.48 -6.55 0.24
C GLU A 87 -31.44 -5.47 -0.31
N GLY A 88 -31.46 -5.28 -1.63
CA GLY A 88 -32.27 -4.26 -2.31
C GLY A 88 -31.66 -2.86 -2.33
N THR A 89 -30.47 -2.66 -1.77
CA THR A 89 -29.80 -1.35 -1.81
C THR A 89 -29.27 -1.02 -3.22
N GLU A 90 -29.39 0.26 -3.59
CA GLU A 90 -28.78 0.79 -4.81
C GLU A 90 -27.32 1.19 -4.53
N VAL A 91 -26.38 0.40 -5.04
CA VAL A 91 -24.95 0.66 -4.90
C VAL A 91 -24.49 1.63 -5.98
N THR A 92 -24.40 2.91 -5.63
CA THR A 92 -23.89 3.98 -6.50
C THR A 92 -22.43 4.33 -6.17
N PRO A 93 -21.68 4.99 -7.08
CA PRO A 93 -20.32 5.45 -6.79
C PRO A 93 -20.24 6.41 -5.59
N GLU A 94 -21.29 7.21 -5.36
CA GLU A 94 -21.42 8.13 -4.23
C GLU A 94 -21.59 7.38 -2.92
N LEU A 95 -22.48 6.37 -2.89
CA LEU A 95 -22.66 5.51 -1.72
C LEU A 95 -21.39 4.73 -1.38
N LEU A 96 -20.65 4.27 -2.39
CA LEU A 96 -19.36 3.61 -2.19
C LEU A 96 -18.31 4.54 -1.56
N LEU A 97 -18.39 5.84 -1.82
CA LEU A 97 -17.50 6.83 -1.23
C LEU A 97 -17.92 7.18 0.21
N GLU A 98 -19.21 7.39 0.44
CA GLU A 98 -19.77 7.67 1.76
C GLU A 98 -19.55 6.51 2.75
N SER A 99 -19.77 5.28 2.29
CA SER A 99 -19.52 4.06 3.08
C SER A 99 -18.04 3.74 3.32
N GLY A 100 -17.12 4.55 2.75
CA GLY A 100 -15.67 4.32 2.82
C GLY A 100 -15.21 3.05 2.08
N THR A 101 -16.07 2.46 1.25
CA THR A 101 -15.71 1.31 0.40
C THR A 101 -14.66 1.70 -0.63
N VAL A 102 -14.80 2.90 -1.19
CA VAL A 102 -13.84 3.51 -2.11
C VAL A 102 -13.41 4.85 -1.52
N SER A 103 -12.11 5.01 -1.26
CA SER A 103 -11.58 6.28 -0.74
C SER A 103 -11.50 7.38 -1.80
N LYS A 104 -11.31 7.02 -3.07
CA LYS A 104 -11.26 7.95 -4.19
C LYS A 104 -11.77 7.29 -5.46
N VAL A 105 -12.82 7.85 -6.03
CA VAL A 105 -13.29 7.49 -7.37
C VAL A 105 -12.26 8.06 -8.35
N LYS A 106 -11.43 7.19 -8.94
CA LYS A 106 -10.32 7.58 -9.83
C LYS A 106 -10.86 8.18 -11.15
N SER A 107 -10.91 7.42 -12.24
CA SER A 107 -11.62 7.76 -13.48
C SER A 107 -13.00 7.08 -13.56
N GLY A 108 -13.54 6.66 -12.42
CA GLY A 108 -14.77 5.89 -12.28
C GLY A 108 -14.59 4.63 -11.44
N VAL A 109 -15.67 3.86 -11.27
CA VAL A 109 -15.67 2.59 -10.51
C VAL A 109 -15.80 1.41 -11.46
N LYS A 110 -14.97 0.38 -11.26
CA LYS A 110 -15.04 -0.90 -11.97
C LYS A 110 -15.32 -2.04 -10.99
N ILE A 111 -16.38 -2.80 -11.25
CA ILE A 111 -16.71 -4.00 -10.49
C ILE A 111 -16.04 -5.23 -11.12
N LEU A 112 -15.38 -6.04 -10.29
CA LEU A 112 -14.74 -7.29 -10.68
C LEU A 112 -15.36 -8.49 -9.97
N GLY A 113 -15.38 -9.63 -10.67
CA GLY A 113 -16.06 -10.85 -10.24
C GLY A 113 -15.27 -11.74 -9.28
N ASN A 114 -14.48 -11.17 -8.37
CA ASN A 114 -13.78 -11.98 -7.36
C ASN A 114 -14.69 -12.20 -6.13
N GLY A 115 -14.86 -13.47 -5.77
CA GLY A 115 -15.70 -13.99 -4.70
C GLY A 115 -17.20 -13.98 -4.99
N ASN A 116 -18.02 -14.25 -3.96
CA ASN A 116 -19.45 -14.51 -4.10
C ASN A 116 -20.29 -13.32 -3.67
N ILE A 117 -21.43 -13.14 -4.35
CA ILE A 117 -22.46 -12.18 -3.96
C ILE A 117 -23.69 -12.96 -3.51
N GLU A 118 -24.07 -12.79 -2.25
CA GLU A 118 -25.21 -13.51 -1.65
C GLU A 118 -26.48 -12.64 -1.65
N LYS A 119 -26.31 -11.33 -1.80
CA LYS A 119 -27.37 -10.33 -1.67
C LYS A 119 -27.81 -9.83 -3.04
N LYS A 120 -29.12 -9.69 -3.22
CA LYS A 120 -29.71 -9.03 -4.37
C LYS A 120 -29.45 -7.53 -4.30
N LEU A 121 -28.61 -6.99 -5.17
CA LEU A 121 -28.21 -5.58 -5.20
C LEU A 121 -28.42 -4.98 -6.59
N THR A 122 -28.75 -3.69 -6.64
CA THR A 122 -28.74 -2.89 -7.88
C THR A 122 -27.43 -2.11 -7.92
N VAL A 123 -26.49 -2.52 -8.78
CA VAL A 123 -25.14 -1.94 -8.81
C VAL A 123 -25.00 -1.01 -10.01
N LYS A 124 -24.74 0.29 -9.74
CA LYS A 124 -24.49 1.30 -10.76
C LYS A 124 -22.99 1.65 -10.79
N ALA A 125 -22.30 1.34 -11.87
CA ALA A 125 -20.86 1.58 -11.99
C ALA A 125 -20.42 1.87 -13.44
N HIS A 126 -19.19 2.37 -13.62
CA HIS A 126 -18.72 2.79 -14.95
C HIS A 126 -18.29 1.60 -15.82
N LYS A 127 -17.78 0.53 -15.18
CA LYS A 127 -17.40 -0.71 -15.87
C LYS A 127 -17.66 -1.94 -14.99
N PHE A 128 -17.91 -3.06 -15.65
CA PHE A 128 -18.05 -4.38 -15.01
C PHE A 128 -17.19 -5.39 -15.76
N SER A 129 -16.62 -6.38 -15.07
CA SER A 129 -16.11 -7.59 -15.74
C SER A 129 -17.28 -8.47 -16.17
N ALA A 130 -17.09 -9.29 -17.21
CA ALA A 130 -18.11 -10.24 -17.67
C ALA A 130 -18.56 -11.16 -16.51
N SER A 131 -17.60 -11.74 -15.79
CA SER A 131 -17.87 -12.56 -14.61
C SER A 131 -18.63 -11.84 -13.49
N ALA A 132 -18.44 -10.53 -13.33
CA ALA A 132 -19.16 -9.78 -12.30
C ALA A 132 -20.63 -9.59 -12.68
N LYS A 133 -20.91 -9.31 -13.96
CA LYS A 133 -22.29 -9.18 -14.45
C LYS A 133 -23.06 -10.47 -14.26
N GLU A 134 -22.48 -11.58 -14.72
CA GLU A 134 -23.08 -12.92 -14.61
C GLU A 134 -23.36 -13.29 -13.15
N ALA A 135 -22.41 -13.05 -12.24
CA ALA A 135 -22.59 -13.35 -10.82
C ALA A 135 -23.67 -12.49 -10.14
N ILE A 136 -23.75 -11.20 -10.49
CA ILE A 136 -24.78 -10.29 -9.94
C ILE A 136 -26.16 -10.67 -10.47
N GLU A 137 -26.28 -10.97 -11.77
CA GLU A 137 -27.53 -11.41 -12.39
C GLU A 137 -27.97 -12.79 -11.87
N ALA A 138 -27.03 -13.71 -11.62
CA ALA A 138 -27.31 -15.02 -11.01
C ALA A 138 -27.85 -14.91 -9.58
N ALA A 139 -27.40 -13.90 -8.81
CA ALA A 139 -27.96 -13.56 -7.50
C ALA A 139 -29.28 -12.76 -7.60
N GLY A 140 -29.82 -12.56 -8.81
CA GLY A 140 -31.06 -11.82 -9.06
C GLY A 140 -30.91 -10.30 -8.99
N GLY A 141 -29.69 -9.77 -8.90
CA GLY A 141 -29.40 -8.34 -8.90
C GLY A 141 -29.46 -7.70 -10.29
N GLN A 142 -29.27 -6.39 -10.36
CA GLN A 142 -29.28 -5.63 -11.61
C GLN A 142 -27.98 -4.84 -11.75
N THR A 143 -27.40 -4.82 -12.95
CA THR A 143 -26.21 -4.01 -13.27
C THR A 143 -26.57 -2.86 -14.21
N GLU A 144 -26.19 -1.64 -13.83
CA GLU A 144 -26.37 -0.44 -14.66
C GLU A 144 -25.04 0.24 -14.91
N VAL A 145 -24.80 0.61 -16.18
CA VAL A 145 -23.57 1.30 -16.60
C VAL A 145 -23.84 2.79 -16.68
N ILE A 146 -23.07 3.59 -15.93
CA ILE A 146 -23.10 5.07 -15.91
C ILE A 146 -21.84 5.63 -16.59
#